data_AF-A0A0G3WMJ9-F1
#
_entry.id   AF-A0A0G3WMJ9-F1
#
_cell.length_a   1.000
_cell.length_b   1.000
_cell.length_c   1.000
_cell.angle_alpha   90.00
_cell.angle_beta   90.00
_cell.angle_gamma   90.00
#
_symmetry.space_group_name_H-M   'P 1'
#
loop_
_entity.id
_entity.type
_entity.pdbx_description
1 polymer ?
#
loop_
_entity_poly.entity_id
_entity_poly.type
_entity_poly.pdbx_seq_one_letter_code
_entity_poly.pdbx_strand_id
1 'polypeptide(L)'
;MKKAMTLVMAAAFVATGAAAAFGQAKAPAFKPFAVYVENASKANHFAPSGWMGDYGDLKISQASTDKPRSGNTAFKITYTAKMAQGAGWSGIYWQQPANNWGEKKGGYNLTGATKLTFWARGEQGGEKIAEFKVGGITGEFPDSDSQSIGPVVLTKEWQKFTIDLKGKDLTHIIGGFCFAASKDDNPNGFVIYIDDIIYE
;
A
#
# COMPACT_ATOMS: atom_id res chain seq x y z
N MET A 1 -27.14 79.63 11.16
CA MET A 1 -26.83 78.24 11.57
C MET A 1 -26.65 77.41 10.30
N LYS A 2 -25.39 77.14 9.89
CA LYS A 2 -24.79 75.77 9.73
C LYS A 2 -25.74 74.81 9.00
N LYS A 3 -25.45 74.24 7.81
CA LYS A 3 -24.25 73.51 7.32
C LYS A 3 -24.37 73.43 5.77
N ALA A 4 -23.35 73.82 5.00
CA ALA A 4 -22.18 73.04 4.52
C ALA A 4 -22.44 72.23 3.23
N MET A 5 -21.62 72.57 2.22
CA MET A 5 -21.31 71.88 0.95
C MET A 5 -21.13 70.37 1.13
N THR A 6 -21.28 69.60 0.04
CA THR A 6 -20.13 68.92 -0.63
C THR A 6 -20.59 68.25 -1.94
N LEU A 7 -19.89 68.63 -3.01
CA LEU A 7 -19.90 68.05 -4.34
C LEU A 7 -19.06 66.76 -4.30
N VAL A 8 -19.63 65.61 -4.65
CA VAL A 8 -18.86 64.36 -4.81
C VAL A 8 -18.58 64.17 -6.30
N MET A 9 -17.32 64.38 -6.67
CA MET A 9 -16.78 64.11 -7.99
C MET A 9 -16.48 62.60 -8.09
N ALA A 10 -17.09 61.92 -9.05
CA ALA A 10 -16.82 60.52 -9.35
C ALA A 10 -15.43 60.38 -9.98
N ALA A 11 -14.56 59.57 -9.37
CA ALA A 11 -13.32 59.11 -9.98
C ALA A 11 -13.47 57.62 -10.30
N ALA A 12 -13.62 57.31 -11.58
CA ALA A 12 -13.55 55.94 -12.09
C ALA A 12 -12.09 55.51 -12.15
N PHE A 13 -11.67 54.64 -11.23
CA PHE A 13 -10.39 53.93 -11.33
C PHE A 13 -10.59 52.70 -12.24
N VAL A 14 -10.11 52.80 -13.47
CA VAL A 14 -9.93 51.63 -14.34
C VAL A 14 -8.60 50.99 -13.97
N ALA A 15 -8.65 49.96 -13.13
CA ALA A 15 -7.49 49.11 -12.84
C ALA A 15 -7.36 48.04 -13.93
N THR A 16 -6.48 48.26 -14.91
CA THR A 16 -6.05 47.21 -15.83
C THR A 16 -5.06 46.29 -15.13
N GLY A 17 -5.56 45.29 -14.40
CA GLY A 17 -4.76 44.22 -13.84
C GLY A 17 -4.61 43.07 -14.83
N ALA A 18 -3.48 43.00 -15.53
CA ALA A 18 -3.09 41.77 -16.23
C ALA A 18 -2.65 40.75 -15.18
N ALA A 19 -3.56 39.84 -14.80
CA ALA A 19 -3.22 38.70 -13.97
C ALA A 19 -2.32 37.76 -14.77
N ALA A 20 -1.01 37.76 -14.46
CA ALA A 20 -0.11 36.73 -14.96
C ALA A 20 -0.56 35.38 -14.38
N ALA A 21 -1.17 34.56 -15.22
CA ALA A 21 -1.46 33.17 -14.90
C ALA A 21 -0.14 32.42 -14.76
N PHE A 22 0.39 32.33 -13.54
CA PHE A 22 1.40 31.35 -13.20
C PHE A 22 0.74 29.96 -13.35
N GLY A 23 0.89 29.36 -14.53
CA GLY A 23 0.53 27.97 -14.74
C GLY A 23 1.27 27.14 -13.69
N GLN A 24 0.54 26.54 -12.76
CA GLN A 24 1.11 25.54 -11.87
C GLN A 24 1.69 24.44 -12.75
N ALA A 25 3.03 24.34 -12.77
CA ALA A 25 3.70 23.22 -13.41
C ALA A 25 3.13 21.95 -12.78
N LYS A 26 2.48 21.10 -13.60
CA LYS A 26 1.96 19.81 -13.16
C LYS A 26 3.14 19.06 -12.54
N ALA A 27 3.05 18.76 -11.23
CA ALA A 27 4.07 17.98 -10.56
C ALA A 27 4.35 16.72 -11.38
N PRO A 28 5.62 16.31 -11.54
CA PRO A 28 5.95 15.12 -12.31
C PRO A 28 5.15 13.93 -11.80
N ALA A 29 4.55 13.17 -12.72
CA ALA A 29 3.76 12.01 -12.37
C ALA A 29 4.63 11.00 -11.61
N PHE A 30 4.09 10.42 -10.55
CA PHE A 30 4.75 9.35 -9.80
C PHE A 30 5.11 8.19 -10.74
N LYS A 31 6.32 7.66 -10.60
CA LYS A 31 6.76 6.51 -11.39
C LYS A 31 6.36 5.24 -10.64
N PRO A 32 5.70 4.27 -11.30
CA PRO A 32 5.32 3.03 -10.65
C PRO A 32 6.46 2.38 -9.89
N PHE A 33 6.19 1.96 -8.66
CA PHE A 33 7.20 1.41 -7.74
C PHE A 33 6.72 0.07 -7.20
N ALA A 34 7.41 -1.00 -7.57
CA ALA A 34 6.95 -2.36 -7.31
C ALA A 34 7.47 -2.93 -5.99
N VAL A 35 6.56 -3.56 -5.24
CA VAL A 35 6.87 -4.48 -4.14
C VAL A 35 7.20 -5.86 -4.72
N TYR A 36 6.34 -6.36 -5.62
CA TYR A 36 6.52 -7.63 -6.32
C TYR A 36 5.86 -7.56 -7.70
N VAL A 37 6.57 -8.00 -8.74
CA VAL A 37 6.03 -8.19 -10.10
C VAL A 37 6.36 -9.54 -10.71
N GLU A 38 7.47 -10.16 -10.33
CA GLU A 38 7.93 -11.45 -10.87
C GLU A 38 9.07 -11.97 -9.97
N ASN A 39 9.24 -13.29 -9.89
CA ASN A 39 10.36 -13.89 -9.18
C ASN A 39 11.72 -13.31 -9.64
N ALA A 40 12.57 -12.96 -8.68
CA ALA A 40 13.92 -12.42 -8.90
C ALA A 40 14.00 -11.16 -9.80
N SER A 41 12.88 -10.48 -10.05
CA SER A 41 12.88 -9.21 -10.78
C SER A 41 13.66 -8.15 -10.00
N LYS A 42 14.56 -7.44 -10.69
CA LYS A 42 15.26 -6.28 -10.13
C LYS A 42 14.32 -5.10 -9.83
N ALA A 43 13.08 -5.16 -10.33
CA ALA A 43 12.05 -4.16 -10.01
C ALA A 43 11.36 -4.43 -8.65
N ASN A 44 11.61 -5.57 -7.99
CA ASN A 44 11.08 -5.81 -6.66
C ASN A 44 11.94 -5.08 -5.63
N HIS A 45 11.34 -4.18 -4.85
CA HIS A 45 12.08 -3.32 -3.92
C HIS A 45 11.99 -3.76 -2.44
N PHE A 46 11.08 -4.67 -2.09
CA PHE A 46 10.88 -5.12 -0.71
C PHE A 46 11.01 -6.63 -0.58
N ALA A 47 11.36 -7.12 0.62
CA ALA A 47 11.55 -8.54 0.90
C ALA A 47 10.48 -9.08 1.90
N PRO A 48 9.81 -10.22 1.62
CA PRO A 48 8.81 -10.84 2.51
C PRO A 48 9.48 -11.43 3.76
N SER A 49 9.84 -10.57 4.71
CA SER A 49 10.73 -10.89 5.83
C SER A 49 10.14 -10.54 7.19
N GLY A 50 9.04 -9.80 7.24
CA GLY A 50 8.36 -9.48 8.49
C GLY A 50 7.30 -10.52 8.84
N TRP A 51 7.73 -11.73 9.22
CA TRP A 51 6.82 -12.83 9.58
C TRP A 51 6.24 -12.60 10.99
N MET A 52 4.92 -12.74 11.12
CA MET A 52 4.17 -12.40 12.35
C MET A 52 3.19 -13.49 12.76
N GLY A 53 2.81 -13.49 14.04
CA GLY A 53 1.81 -14.37 14.61
C GLY A 53 2.25 -15.83 14.55
N ASP A 54 1.34 -16.71 14.13
CA ASP A 54 1.59 -18.13 13.90
C ASP A 54 2.42 -18.34 12.62
N TYR A 55 3.61 -17.75 12.54
CA TYR A 55 4.48 -17.79 11.36
C TYR A 55 4.88 -19.22 10.97
N GLY A 56 4.90 -20.16 11.92
CA GLY A 56 5.15 -21.57 11.67
C GLY A 56 4.08 -22.24 10.80
N ASP A 57 2.91 -21.61 10.68
CA ASP A 57 1.82 -22.08 9.83
C ASP A 57 1.90 -21.55 8.40
N LEU A 58 2.82 -20.62 8.11
CA LEU A 58 2.97 -19.99 6.80
C LEU A 58 4.06 -20.65 5.98
N LYS A 59 3.82 -20.75 4.66
CA LYS A 59 4.84 -21.05 3.65
C LYS A 59 4.63 -20.12 2.47
N ILE A 60 5.74 -19.68 1.86
CA ILE A 60 5.69 -18.83 0.66
C ILE A 60 6.43 -19.49 -0.50
N SER A 61 5.98 -19.19 -1.71
CA SER A 61 6.75 -19.36 -2.95
C SER A 61 6.65 -18.08 -3.75
N GLN A 62 7.77 -17.45 -4.04
CA GLN A 62 7.82 -16.24 -4.89
C GLN A 62 7.78 -16.57 -6.39
N ALA A 63 7.78 -17.86 -6.75
CA ALA A 63 8.00 -18.34 -8.10
C ALA A 63 6.91 -19.33 -8.54
N SER A 64 5.67 -19.13 -8.09
CA SER A 64 4.59 -20.05 -8.44
C SER A 64 4.17 -19.84 -9.89
N THR A 65 4.26 -20.90 -10.70
CA THR A 65 3.81 -20.91 -12.10
C THR A 65 2.33 -21.30 -12.26
N ASP A 66 1.59 -21.44 -11.16
CA ASP A 66 0.17 -21.78 -11.21
C ASP A 66 -0.66 -20.54 -11.57
N LYS A 67 -0.97 -20.44 -12.86
CA LYS A 67 -1.87 -19.41 -13.42
C LYS A 67 -1.54 -18.01 -12.90
N PRO A 68 -0.30 -17.52 -13.09
CA PRO A 68 0.07 -16.18 -12.65
C PRO A 68 -0.84 -15.13 -13.32
N ARG A 69 -1.04 -13.98 -12.68
CA ARG A 69 -1.88 -12.94 -13.27
C ARG A 69 -1.17 -12.31 -14.45
N SER A 70 0.11 -12.02 -14.29
CA SER A 70 0.97 -11.47 -15.33
C SER A 70 2.29 -12.24 -15.37
N GLY A 71 3.08 -12.06 -16.44
CA GLY A 71 4.39 -12.71 -16.53
C GLY A 71 4.34 -14.24 -16.45
N ASN A 72 5.30 -14.81 -15.70
CA ASN A 72 5.53 -16.24 -15.57
C ASN A 72 5.32 -16.75 -14.14
N THR A 73 5.42 -15.90 -13.12
CA THR A 73 5.22 -16.32 -11.73
C THR A 73 4.42 -15.35 -10.87
N ALA A 74 3.63 -15.91 -9.96
CA ALA A 74 2.95 -15.19 -8.90
C ALA A 74 3.48 -15.59 -7.53
N PHE A 75 3.21 -14.75 -6.54
CA PHE A 75 3.52 -15.03 -5.15
C PHE A 75 2.43 -15.92 -4.55
N LYS A 76 2.81 -17.09 -4.01
CA LYS A 76 1.91 -18.04 -3.37
C LYS A 76 2.14 -18.06 -1.87
N ILE A 77 1.06 -18.03 -1.10
CA ILE A 77 1.06 -18.19 0.35
C ILE A 77 0.21 -19.40 0.71
N THR A 78 0.74 -20.27 1.56
CA THR A 78 -0.01 -21.34 2.23
C THR A 78 -0.08 -21.03 3.71
N TYR A 79 -1.27 -21.14 4.30
CA TYR A 79 -1.52 -21.05 5.73
C TYR A 79 -2.15 -22.36 6.22
N THR A 80 -1.68 -22.92 7.34
CA THR A 80 -2.18 -24.23 7.83
C THR A 80 -3.10 -24.15 9.05
N ALA A 81 -3.24 -22.97 9.68
CA ALA A 81 -4.13 -22.73 10.82
C ALA A 81 -3.97 -23.71 12.00
N LYS A 82 -2.75 -24.13 12.30
CA LYS A 82 -2.44 -25.05 13.41
C LYS A 82 -2.13 -24.33 14.72
N MET A 83 -2.02 -23.01 14.68
CA MET A 83 -1.62 -22.15 15.80
C MET A 83 -0.23 -22.53 16.32
N ALA A 84 0.76 -22.65 15.43
CA ALA A 84 2.11 -23.07 15.79
C ALA A 84 2.78 -22.21 16.89
N GLN A 85 2.36 -20.95 17.05
CA GLN A 85 2.82 -20.03 18.10
C GLN A 85 1.71 -19.69 19.12
N GLY A 86 0.49 -20.22 18.97
CA GLY A 86 -0.66 -19.96 19.85
C GLY A 86 -1.32 -18.59 19.66
N ALA A 87 -1.06 -17.88 18.56
CA ALA A 87 -1.57 -16.52 18.35
C ALA A 87 -3.01 -16.47 17.78
N GLY A 88 -3.41 -17.47 17.00
CA GLY A 88 -4.69 -17.51 16.30
C GLY A 88 -4.73 -16.72 14.99
N TRP A 89 -3.60 -16.12 14.57
CA TRP A 89 -3.47 -15.34 13.34
C TRP A 89 -2.03 -15.39 12.83
N SER A 90 -1.84 -15.15 11.52
CA SER A 90 -0.51 -15.02 10.91
C SER A 90 -0.49 -13.92 9.87
N GLY A 91 0.68 -13.35 9.62
CA GLY A 91 0.88 -12.36 8.56
C GLY A 91 2.33 -12.23 8.13
N ILE A 92 2.55 -11.54 7.00
CA ILE A 92 3.88 -11.21 6.49
C ILE A 92 3.89 -9.76 6.01
N TYR A 93 4.87 -9.00 6.50
CA TYR A 93 5.30 -7.75 5.90
C TYR A 93 6.39 -7.99 4.85
N TRP A 94 6.28 -7.27 3.73
CA TRP A 94 7.37 -6.99 2.81
C TRP A 94 8.10 -5.75 3.31
N GLN A 95 9.34 -5.93 3.72
CA GLN A 95 10.12 -4.92 4.44
C GLN A 95 11.34 -4.47 3.63
N GLN A 96 11.78 -3.22 3.87
CA GLN A 96 13.06 -2.73 3.42
C GLN A 96 13.80 -1.94 4.53
N PRO A 97 15.07 -2.30 4.84
CA PRO A 97 15.72 -3.57 4.49
C PRO A 97 14.96 -4.77 5.07
N ALA A 98 15.35 -5.97 4.66
CA ALA A 98 14.74 -7.19 5.18
C ALA A 98 14.85 -7.29 6.71
N ASN A 99 13.78 -7.77 7.36
CA ASN A 99 13.66 -7.88 8.82
C ASN A 99 13.80 -6.52 9.55
N ASN A 100 13.27 -5.44 8.99
CA ASN A 100 13.28 -4.13 9.63
C ASN A 100 11.94 -3.84 10.30
N TRP A 101 11.92 -3.88 11.64
CA TRP A 101 10.78 -3.55 12.50
C TRP A 101 10.91 -2.14 13.07
N GLY A 102 11.52 -1.22 12.33
CA GLY A 102 11.70 0.18 12.71
C GLY A 102 12.97 0.45 13.52
N GLU A 103 13.82 -0.56 13.73
CA GLU A 103 15.10 -0.43 14.42
C GLU A 103 16.28 -0.10 13.48
N LYS A 104 16.08 -0.16 12.16
CA LYS A 104 17.11 0.12 11.16
C LYS A 104 16.72 1.28 10.27
N LYS A 105 17.70 2.08 9.87
CA LYS A 105 17.57 2.99 8.73
C LYS A 105 17.26 2.22 7.46
N GLY A 106 16.51 2.83 6.56
CA GLY A 106 16.07 2.21 5.32
C GLY A 106 14.77 2.85 4.85
N GLY A 107 13.87 2.02 4.35
CA GLY A 107 12.64 2.45 3.74
C GLY A 107 12.84 3.20 2.42
N TYR A 108 11.71 3.50 1.79
CA TYR A 108 11.65 4.30 0.58
C TYR A 108 10.83 5.57 0.81
N ASN A 109 11.22 6.62 0.09
CA ASN A 109 10.35 7.77 -0.11
C ASN A 109 9.46 7.49 -1.33
N LEU A 110 8.18 7.30 -1.07
CA LEU A 110 7.13 7.02 -2.07
C LEU A 110 6.19 8.22 -2.23
N THR A 111 6.64 9.42 -1.86
CA THR A 111 5.87 10.67 -2.02
C THR A 111 5.40 10.83 -3.45
N GLY A 112 4.10 11.10 -3.61
CA GLY A 112 3.45 11.25 -4.91
C GLY A 112 2.65 10.02 -5.34
N ALA A 113 2.90 8.85 -4.75
CA ALA A 113 1.99 7.72 -4.91
C ALA A 113 0.63 8.07 -4.31
N THR A 114 -0.42 7.77 -5.06
CA THR A 114 -1.81 8.02 -4.66
C THR A 114 -2.58 6.74 -4.39
N LYS A 115 -2.02 5.59 -4.76
CA LYS A 115 -2.59 4.28 -4.48
C LYS A 115 -1.52 3.21 -4.49
N LEU A 116 -1.82 2.08 -3.87
CA LEU A 116 -1.18 0.81 -4.15
C LEU A 116 -2.23 -0.11 -4.77
N THR A 117 -1.88 -0.77 -5.87
CA THR A 117 -2.73 -1.81 -6.46
C THR A 117 -2.03 -3.16 -6.48
N PHE A 118 -2.83 -4.21 -6.41
CA PHE A 118 -2.36 -5.59 -6.46
C PHE A 118 -3.48 -6.49 -6.96
N TRP A 119 -3.13 -7.67 -7.43
CA TRP A 119 -4.09 -8.73 -7.75
C TRP A 119 -4.00 -9.83 -6.71
N ALA A 120 -5.14 -10.39 -6.33
CA ALA A 120 -5.18 -11.58 -5.49
C ALA A 120 -6.26 -12.55 -5.93
N ARG A 121 -6.02 -13.85 -5.70
CA ARG A 121 -7.02 -14.92 -5.82
C ARG A 121 -6.79 -15.98 -4.75
N GLY A 122 -7.87 -16.68 -4.41
CA GLY A 122 -7.84 -17.91 -3.64
C GLY A 122 -7.60 -19.14 -4.52
N GLU A 123 -7.19 -20.24 -3.91
CA GLU A 123 -7.14 -21.55 -4.55
C GLU A 123 -8.54 -22.16 -4.66
N GLN A 124 -9.33 -22.06 -3.57
CA GLN A 124 -10.66 -22.64 -3.45
C GLN A 124 -11.76 -21.59 -3.57
N GLY A 125 -11.45 -20.30 -3.39
CA GLY A 125 -12.45 -19.26 -3.25
C GLY A 125 -13.12 -19.32 -1.86
N GLY A 126 -13.42 -18.15 -1.30
CA GLY A 126 -13.95 -18.01 0.05
C GLY A 126 -12.87 -17.83 1.13
N GLU A 127 -11.58 -17.88 0.78
CA GLU A 127 -10.48 -17.49 1.66
C GLU A 127 -10.68 -16.05 2.13
N LYS A 128 -10.54 -15.83 3.45
CA LYS A 128 -10.79 -14.53 4.08
C LYS A 128 -9.49 -13.94 4.59
N ILE A 129 -9.11 -12.80 4.04
CA ILE A 129 -7.95 -12.04 4.48
C ILE A 129 -8.43 -10.91 5.37
N ALA A 130 -7.93 -10.86 6.60
CA ALA A 130 -8.36 -9.87 7.58
C ALA A 130 -7.91 -8.47 7.17
N GLU A 131 -6.68 -8.34 6.68
CA GLU A 131 -6.11 -7.05 6.30
C GLU A 131 -5.08 -7.20 5.17
N PHE A 132 -5.12 -6.28 4.22
CA PHE A 132 -3.97 -5.89 3.41
C PHE A 132 -3.57 -4.47 3.77
N LYS A 133 -2.28 -4.21 3.96
CA LYS A 133 -1.79 -2.96 4.55
C LYS A 133 -0.50 -2.46 3.91
N VAL A 134 -0.34 -1.13 3.94
CA VAL A 134 0.90 -0.40 3.69
C VAL A 134 1.30 0.35 4.94
N GLY A 135 2.59 0.39 5.22
CA GLY A 135 3.19 1.13 6.33
C GLY A 135 2.79 0.59 7.70
N GLY A 136 2.95 1.44 8.72
CA GLY A 136 2.56 1.16 10.10
C GLY A 136 3.57 0.39 10.94
N ILE A 137 4.79 0.15 10.44
CA ILE A 137 5.92 -0.30 11.25
C ILE A 137 6.37 0.88 12.13
N THR A 138 6.38 0.67 13.44
CA THR A 138 6.80 1.66 14.44
C THR A 138 8.24 1.40 14.90
N GLY A 139 8.92 2.36 15.52
CA GLY A 139 10.25 2.15 16.08
C GLY A 139 11.04 3.45 16.18
N GLU A 140 12.38 3.33 16.19
CA GLU A 140 13.29 4.48 16.11
C GLU A 140 13.21 5.18 14.75
N PHE A 141 13.04 4.38 13.69
CA PHE A 141 12.84 4.82 12.30
C PHE A 141 11.47 4.35 11.82
N PRO A 142 10.36 4.97 12.26
CA PRO A 142 9.02 4.48 11.95
C PRO A 142 8.61 4.77 10.51
N ASP A 143 7.62 4.03 10.01
CA ASP A 143 6.85 4.44 8.84
C ASP A 143 6.17 5.79 9.10
N SER A 144 6.17 6.64 8.07
CA SER A 144 5.58 7.99 8.11
C SER A 144 4.06 7.98 8.22
N ASP A 145 3.39 6.99 7.62
CA ASP A 145 1.93 6.80 7.71
C ASP A 145 1.60 5.31 7.46
N SER A 146 0.31 4.99 7.50
CA SER A 146 -0.21 3.68 7.13
C SER A 146 -1.60 3.77 6.52
N GLN A 147 -1.96 2.74 5.75
CA GLN A 147 -3.31 2.55 5.25
C GLN A 147 -3.58 1.07 5.03
N SER A 148 -4.82 0.64 5.24
CA SER A 148 -5.23 -0.73 4.98
C SER A 148 -6.61 -0.85 4.36
N ILE A 149 -6.88 -2.05 3.84
CA ILE A 149 -8.21 -2.51 3.44
C ILE A 149 -8.45 -3.88 4.06
N GLY A 150 -9.70 -4.17 4.39
CA GLY A 150 -10.09 -5.45 4.98
C GLY A 150 -11.43 -5.36 5.70
N PRO A 151 -12.08 -6.51 5.97
CA PRO A 151 -11.69 -7.84 5.48
C PRO A 151 -11.96 -8.00 3.97
N VAL A 152 -11.22 -8.89 3.32
CA VAL A 152 -11.37 -9.24 1.89
C VAL A 152 -11.70 -10.73 1.78
N VAL A 153 -12.71 -11.07 0.99
CA VAL A 153 -13.02 -12.45 0.62
C VAL A 153 -12.56 -12.68 -0.81
N LEU A 154 -11.63 -13.61 -1.00
CA LEU A 154 -11.06 -13.91 -2.31
C LEU A 154 -11.96 -14.87 -3.09
N THR A 155 -11.96 -14.74 -4.41
CA THR A 155 -12.55 -15.73 -5.32
C THR A 155 -11.44 -16.56 -5.97
N LYS A 156 -11.82 -17.58 -6.73
CA LYS A 156 -10.87 -18.36 -7.54
C LYS A 156 -10.27 -17.54 -8.69
N GLU A 157 -10.95 -16.48 -9.10
CA GLU A 157 -10.52 -15.60 -10.18
C GLU A 157 -9.65 -14.47 -9.64
N TRP A 158 -8.71 -14.02 -10.46
CA TRP A 158 -7.89 -12.86 -10.13
C TRP A 158 -8.74 -11.60 -10.02
N GLN A 159 -8.68 -10.95 -8.86
CA GLN A 159 -9.35 -9.68 -8.60
C GLN A 159 -8.32 -8.59 -8.31
N LYS A 160 -8.53 -7.41 -8.90
CA LYS A 160 -7.70 -6.24 -8.61
C LYS A 160 -8.21 -5.55 -7.36
N PHE A 161 -7.31 -5.30 -6.42
CA PHE A 161 -7.55 -4.54 -5.20
C PHE A 161 -6.77 -3.22 -5.24
N THR A 162 -7.23 -2.25 -4.45
CA THR A 162 -6.62 -0.92 -4.38
C THR A 162 -6.68 -0.42 -2.95
N ILE A 163 -5.52 0.02 -2.44
CA ILE A 163 -5.39 0.76 -1.20
C ILE A 163 -5.25 2.24 -1.59
N ASP A 164 -6.19 3.09 -1.18
CA ASP A 164 -6.17 4.52 -1.49
C ASP A 164 -5.16 5.24 -0.56
N LEU A 165 -4.11 5.80 -1.17
CA LEU A 165 -3.03 6.49 -0.49
C LEU A 165 -3.09 8.01 -0.69
N LYS A 166 -4.17 8.55 -1.28
CA LYS A 166 -4.29 9.99 -1.50
C LYS A 166 -4.19 10.75 -0.18
N GLY A 167 -3.25 11.69 -0.13
CA GLY A 167 -3.03 12.55 1.02
C GLY A 167 -2.28 11.88 2.18
N LYS A 168 -1.81 10.64 2.01
CA LYS A 168 -0.96 9.96 2.99
C LYS A 168 0.46 10.51 2.94
N ASP A 169 1.11 10.57 4.10
CA ASP A 169 2.55 10.83 4.17
C ASP A 169 3.31 9.54 3.84
N LEU A 170 3.99 9.53 2.70
CA LEU A 170 4.77 8.39 2.23
C LEU A 170 6.26 8.75 2.11
N THR A 171 6.73 9.73 2.88
CA THR A 171 8.12 10.20 2.85
C THR A 171 9.11 9.14 3.34
N HIS A 172 8.65 8.19 4.16
CA HIS A 172 9.45 7.09 4.67
C HIS A 172 8.59 5.84 4.91
N ILE A 173 8.81 4.79 4.11
CA ILE A 173 8.07 3.51 4.17
C ILE A 173 9.04 2.31 4.15
N ILE A 174 9.13 1.62 5.27
CA ILE A 174 9.76 0.32 5.52
C ILE A 174 8.78 -0.80 5.15
N GLY A 175 7.54 -0.72 5.64
CA GLY A 175 6.50 -1.74 5.43
C GLY A 175 5.80 -1.57 4.09
N GLY A 176 6.41 -2.02 2.99
CA GLY A 176 5.91 -1.78 1.64
C GLY A 176 4.59 -2.48 1.30
N PHE A 177 4.29 -3.62 1.92
CA PHE A 177 3.01 -4.32 1.80
C PHE A 177 2.90 -5.33 2.95
N CYS A 178 1.68 -5.65 3.36
CA CYS A 178 1.40 -6.62 4.40
C CYS A 178 0.10 -7.34 4.11
N PHE A 179 0.04 -8.62 4.48
CA PHE A 179 -1.22 -9.32 4.66
C PHE A 179 -1.29 -9.90 6.09
N ALA A 180 -2.51 -10.02 6.62
CA ALA A 180 -2.79 -10.76 7.83
C ALA A 180 -4.10 -11.55 7.69
N ALA A 181 -4.15 -12.74 8.29
CA ALA A 181 -5.33 -13.59 8.33
C ALA A 181 -5.43 -14.35 9.65
N SER A 182 -6.65 -14.71 10.05
CA SER A 182 -6.94 -15.42 11.29
C SER A 182 -7.32 -16.88 11.04
N LYS A 183 -7.10 -17.72 12.05
CA LYS A 183 -7.64 -19.08 12.09
C LYS A 183 -9.16 -19.07 12.16
N ASP A 184 -9.75 -18.15 12.90
CA ASP A 184 -11.21 -18.09 13.11
C ASP A 184 -11.96 -17.95 11.78
N ASP A 185 -11.42 -17.13 10.87
CA ASP A 185 -11.98 -16.97 9.53
C ASP A 185 -11.58 -18.08 8.55
N ASN A 186 -10.46 -18.77 8.80
CA ASN A 186 -9.90 -19.80 7.93
C ASN A 186 -9.51 -21.05 8.75
N PRO A 187 -10.48 -21.78 9.33
CA PRO A 187 -10.20 -22.81 10.35
C PRO A 187 -9.38 -24.00 9.84
N ASN A 188 -9.41 -24.23 8.52
CA ASN A 188 -8.70 -25.30 7.82
C ASN A 188 -7.45 -24.81 7.08
N GLY A 189 -7.06 -23.54 7.27
CA GLY A 189 -6.01 -22.91 6.48
C GLY A 189 -6.46 -22.53 5.06
N PHE A 190 -5.51 -22.10 4.24
CA PHE A 190 -5.77 -21.70 2.85
C PHE A 190 -4.51 -21.74 1.98
N VAL A 191 -4.75 -21.59 0.68
CA VAL A 191 -3.74 -21.17 -0.29
C VAL A 191 -4.26 -19.95 -1.03
N ILE A 192 -3.44 -18.89 -1.11
CA ILE A 192 -3.74 -17.69 -1.90
C ILE A 192 -2.57 -17.35 -2.81
N TYR A 193 -2.89 -16.59 -3.85
CA TYR A 193 -1.94 -16.06 -4.81
C TYR A 193 -2.07 -14.55 -4.87
N ILE A 194 -0.94 -13.86 -4.95
CA ILE A 194 -0.85 -12.40 -5.06
C ILE A 194 0.11 -12.07 -6.19
N ASP A 195 -0.21 -11.04 -6.98
CA ASP A 195 0.60 -10.63 -8.11
C ASP A 195 0.52 -9.11 -8.35
N ASP A 196 1.48 -8.57 -9.11
CA ASP A 196 1.59 -7.16 -9.51
C ASP A 196 1.32 -6.15 -8.35
N ILE A 197 2.07 -6.24 -7.26
CA ILE A 197 1.96 -5.33 -6.10
C ILE A 197 2.74 -4.04 -6.39
N ILE A 198 2.05 -2.96 -6.73
CA ILE A 198 2.65 -1.75 -7.31
C ILE A 198 2.04 -0.47 -6.72
N TYR A 199 2.89 0.45 -6.28
CA TYR A 199 2.52 1.84 -5.97
C TYR A 199 2.39 2.67 -7.25
N GLU A 200 1.38 3.54 -7.32
CA GLU A 200 1.03 4.37 -8.49
C GLU A 200 0.60 5.80 -8.11
#